data_AF-A0A4Y6UBJ1-F1
#
_entry.id   AF-A0A4Y6UBJ1-F1
#
_cell.length_a   1.000
_cell.length_b   1.000
_cell.length_c   1.000
_cell.angle_alpha   90.00
_cell.angle_beta   90.00
_cell.angle_gamma   90.00
#
_symmetry.space_group_name_H-M   'P 1'
#
loop_
_entity.id
_entity.type
_entity.pdbx_description
1 polymer ?
#
loop_
_entity_poly.entity_id
_entity_poly.type
_entity_poly.pdbx_seq_one_letter_code
_entity_poly.pdbx_strand_id
1 'polypeptide(L)'
;MTKPRDPHHNDRLAVLRETMVSLVRGETPDLSARQMAVFLTCYVRDGAHTVRGLAQALNVSKPAITRALDRLAALGLALRKEDPMDRRSVLVQRTPKGAAYLRRLRQIMRCADHEGDGRDHPTHGLVALGMGGTLGMLQAG
;
A
#
# COMPACT_ATOMS: atom_id res chain seq x y z
N MET A 1 -1.90 -5.95 -42.60
CA MET A 1 -2.68 -4.92 -41.87
C MET A 1 -2.49 -5.16 -40.38
N THR A 2 -1.38 -4.70 -39.81
CA THR A 2 -1.07 -4.84 -38.38
C THR A 2 -1.90 -3.83 -37.60
N LYS A 3 -2.66 -4.30 -36.61
CA LYS A 3 -3.46 -3.46 -35.70
C LYS A 3 -2.56 -2.36 -35.11
N PRO A 4 -3.03 -1.10 -34.96
CA PRO A 4 -2.22 -0.03 -34.38
C PRO A 4 -1.76 -0.46 -32.99
N ARG A 5 -0.45 -0.35 -32.72
CA ARG A 5 0.12 -0.57 -31.40
C ARG A 5 -0.46 0.52 -30.49
N ASP A 6 -1.16 0.11 -29.43
CA ASP A 6 -1.82 1.03 -28.48
C ASP A 6 -0.81 2.10 -28.00
N PRO A 7 -1.17 3.40 -27.98
CA PRO A 7 -0.21 4.49 -27.72
C PRO A 7 0.34 4.54 -26.28
N HIS A 8 -0.12 3.68 -25.37
CA HIS A 8 0.09 3.84 -23.92
C HIS A 8 0.42 2.55 -23.16
N HIS A 9 1.03 1.53 -23.77
CA HIS A 9 1.62 0.45 -22.96
C HIS A 9 2.93 0.96 -22.35
N ASN A 10 2.81 1.81 -21.35
CA ASN A 10 3.91 2.12 -20.47
C ASN A 10 4.48 0.79 -19.99
N ASP A 11 5.80 0.61 -20.06
CA ASP A 11 6.42 -0.64 -19.65
C ASP A 11 6.01 -0.92 -18.20
N ARG A 12 5.12 -1.90 -18.02
CA ARG A 12 4.50 -2.18 -16.70
C ARG A 12 5.57 -2.51 -15.66
N LEU A 13 6.72 -3.04 -16.10
CA LEU A 13 7.85 -3.30 -15.24
C LEU A 13 8.57 -1.99 -14.84
N ALA A 14 8.66 -1.02 -15.75
CA ALA A 14 9.18 0.32 -15.42
C ALA A 14 8.29 1.04 -14.40
N VAL A 15 6.97 1.03 -14.59
CA VAL A 15 6.01 1.61 -13.64
C VAL A 15 6.08 0.93 -12.27
N LEU A 16 6.14 -0.40 -12.25
CA LEU A 16 6.30 -1.16 -11.01
C LEU A 16 7.62 -0.80 -10.32
N ARG A 17 8.73 -0.77 -11.05
CA ARG A 17 10.05 -0.39 -10.52
C ARG A 17 10.00 1.00 -9.90
N GLU A 18 9.50 2.00 -10.61
CA GLU A 18 9.50 3.38 -10.12
C GLU A 18 8.55 3.56 -8.93
N THR A 19 7.42 2.85 -8.93
CA THR A 19 6.54 2.77 -7.76
C THR A 19 7.29 2.22 -6.55
N MET A 20 8.02 1.12 -6.70
CA MET A 20 8.79 0.50 -5.61
C MET A 20 9.92 1.41 -5.12
N VAL A 21 10.64 2.09 -6.03
CA VAL A 21 11.69 3.07 -5.68
C VAL A 21 11.09 4.24 -4.89
N SER A 22 9.96 4.77 -5.33
CA SER A 22 9.26 5.87 -4.67
C SER A 22 8.76 5.48 -3.27
N LEU A 23 8.29 4.25 -3.08
CA LEU A 23 7.89 3.75 -1.75
C LEU A 23 9.07 3.66 -0.78
N VAL A 24 10.25 3.24 -1.26
CA VAL A 24 11.47 3.13 -0.44
C VAL A 24 12.03 4.49 -0.05
N ARG A 25 11.94 5.48 -0.96
CA ARG A 25 12.40 6.86 -0.70
C ARG A 25 11.43 7.68 0.15
N GLY A 26 10.16 7.28 0.19
CA GLY A 26 9.11 8.01 0.90
C GLY A 26 9.09 7.76 2.41
N GLU A 27 8.26 8.52 3.12
CA GLU A 27 8.08 8.41 4.58
C GLU A 27 7.16 7.25 5.00
N THR A 28 6.65 6.47 4.04
CA THR A 28 5.77 5.34 4.34
C THR A 28 6.57 4.14 4.87
N PRO A 29 6.00 3.33 5.78
CA PRO A 29 6.66 2.13 6.25
C PRO A 29 7.05 1.22 5.09
N ASP A 30 8.32 0.82 5.06
CA ASP A 30 8.81 -0.16 4.10
C ASP A 30 8.21 -1.54 4.42
N LEU A 31 7.48 -2.07 3.46
CA LEU A 31 6.86 -3.38 3.53
C LEU A 31 7.67 -4.34 2.66
N SER A 32 8.16 -5.43 3.26
CA SER A 32 8.71 -6.53 2.48
C SER A 32 7.71 -7.00 1.41
N ALA A 33 8.20 -7.60 0.32
CA ALA A 33 7.35 -8.10 -0.76
C ALA A 33 6.20 -9.00 -0.26
N ARG A 34 6.44 -9.81 0.78
CA ARG A 34 5.40 -10.64 1.41
C ARG A 34 4.33 -9.81 2.13
N GLN A 35 4.74 -8.82 2.91
CA GLN A 35 3.80 -7.93 3.61
C GLN A 35 2.98 -7.11 2.62
N MET A 36 3.61 -6.61 1.55
CA MET A 36 2.93 -5.92 0.46
C MET A 36 1.90 -6.84 -0.23
N ALA A 37 2.28 -8.09 -0.56
CA ALA A 37 1.36 -9.04 -1.17
C ALA A 37 0.15 -9.36 -0.28
N VAL A 38 0.37 -9.58 1.03
CA VAL A 38 -0.72 -9.79 2.00
C VAL A 38 -1.61 -8.55 2.09
N PHE A 39 -1.02 -7.36 2.23
CA PHE A 39 -1.75 -6.09 2.29
C PHE A 39 -2.62 -5.88 1.05
N LEU A 40 -2.04 -5.98 -0.14
CA LEU A 40 -2.77 -5.80 -1.41
C LEU A 40 -3.88 -6.84 -1.56
N THR A 41 -3.64 -8.09 -1.18
CA THR A 41 -4.69 -9.12 -1.18
C THR A 41 -5.87 -8.71 -0.31
N CYS A 42 -5.60 -8.27 0.93
CA CYS A 42 -6.65 -7.84 1.85
C CYS A 42 -7.42 -6.62 1.37
N TYR A 43 -6.77 -5.68 0.66
CA TYR A 43 -7.33 -4.38 0.31
C TYR A 43 -7.91 -4.27 -1.11
N VAL A 44 -7.45 -5.10 -2.04
CA VAL A 44 -7.87 -5.08 -3.44
C VAL A 44 -8.85 -6.20 -3.75
N ARG A 45 -8.70 -7.38 -3.15
CA ARG A 45 -9.67 -8.46 -3.34
C ARG A 45 -10.85 -8.33 -2.39
N ASP A 46 -12.04 -8.53 -2.93
CA ASP A 46 -13.28 -8.52 -2.16
C ASP A 46 -13.41 -9.76 -1.25
N GLY A 47 -14.37 -9.68 -0.33
CA GLY A 47 -14.65 -10.73 0.65
C GLY A 47 -13.86 -10.59 1.95
N ALA A 48 -14.29 -11.38 2.94
CA ALA A 48 -13.61 -11.48 4.22
C ALA A 48 -12.32 -12.28 4.07
N HIS A 49 -11.24 -11.80 4.68
CA HIS A 49 -9.93 -12.46 4.62
C HIS A 49 -9.64 -13.16 5.94
N THR A 50 -9.26 -14.43 5.88
CA THR A 50 -8.76 -15.18 7.04
C THR A 50 -7.29 -15.53 6.87
N VAL A 51 -6.58 -15.80 7.97
CA VAL A 51 -5.19 -16.31 7.91
C VAL A 51 -5.08 -17.54 7.02
N ARG A 52 -6.02 -18.48 7.15
CA ARG A 52 -6.08 -19.70 6.33
C ARG A 52 -6.32 -19.37 4.85
N GLY A 53 -7.29 -18.50 4.56
CA GLY A 53 -7.62 -18.12 3.18
C GLY A 53 -6.44 -17.40 2.49
N LEU A 54 -5.75 -16.51 3.21
CA LEU A 54 -4.56 -15.82 2.70
C LEU A 54 -3.40 -16.79 2.43
N ALA A 55 -3.18 -17.77 3.32
CA ALA A 55 -2.14 -18.78 3.14
C ALA A 55 -2.39 -19.61 1.86
N GLN A 56 -3.64 -20.00 1.63
CA GLN A 56 -4.04 -20.71 0.42
C GLN A 56 -3.92 -19.83 -0.82
N ALA A 57 -4.43 -18.60 -0.78
CA ALA A 57 -4.43 -17.68 -1.93
C ALA A 57 -3.02 -17.28 -2.39
N LEU A 58 -2.08 -17.15 -1.45
CA LEU A 58 -0.69 -16.76 -1.74
C LEU A 58 0.26 -17.97 -1.86
N ASN A 59 -0.26 -19.20 -1.70
CA ASN A 59 0.52 -20.44 -1.70
C ASN A 59 1.75 -20.40 -0.76
N VAL A 60 1.54 -19.97 0.48
CA VAL A 60 2.57 -19.89 1.52
C VAL A 60 2.08 -20.46 2.85
N SER A 61 3.00 -20.72 3.77
CA SER A 61 2.65 -21.29 5.08
C SER A 61 1.85 -20.31 5.95
N LYS A 62 0.95 -20.85 6.78
CA LYS A 62 0.18 -20.05 7.76
C LYS A 62 1.07 -19.20 8.69
N PRO A 63 2.19 -19.71 9.25
CA PRO A 63 3.09 -18.89 10.07
C PRO A 63 3.68 -17.70 9.31
N ALA A 64 3.93 -17.82 8.01
CA ALA A 64 4.42 -16.71 7.20
C ALA A 64 3.36 -15.60 7.04
N ILE A 65 2.09 -15.99 6.88
CA ILE A 65 0.95 -15.05 6.88
C ILE A 65 0.76 -14.40 8.24
N THR A 66 0.80 -15.19 9.33
CA THR A 66 0.66 -14.67 10.69
C THR A 66 1.70 -13.59 10.96
N ARG A 67 2.99 -13.86 10.68
CA ARG A 67 4.07 -12.86 10.84
C ARG A 67 3.88 -11.61 9.98
N ALA A 68 3.38 -11.77 8.75
CA ALA A 68 3.09 -10.62 7.90
C ALA A 68 1.96 -9.76 8.50
N LEU A 69 0.87 -10.39 8.95
CA LEU A 69 -0.25 -9.70 9.60
C LEU A 69 0.11 -9.10 10.96
N ASP A 70 0.98 -9.74 11.75
CA ASP A 70 1.55 -9.18 12.98
C ASP A 70 2.22 -7.83 12.66
N ARG A 71 3.06 -7.80 11.62
CA ARG A 71 3.75 -6.57 11.22
C ARG A 71 2.77 -5.51 10.70
N LEU A 72 1.80 -5.89 9.87
CA LEU A 72 0.79 -4.97 9.37
C LEU A 72 -0.08 -4.41 10.50
N ALA A 73 -0.40 -5.22 11.51
CA ALA A 73 -1.13 -4.78 12.70
C ALA A 73 -0.30 -3.81 13.56
N ALA A 74 0.99 -4.10 13.77
CA ALA A 74 1.91 -3.19 14.46
C ALA A 74 2.04 -1.83 13.74
N LEU A 75 1.90 -1.80 12.42
CA LEU A 75 1.87 -0.57 11.61
C LEU A 75 0.50 0.10 11.57
N GLY A 76 -0.54 -0.52 12.14
CA GLY A 76 -1.94 -0.06 12.09
C GLY A 76 -2.60 -0.21 10.71
N LEU A 77 -2.01 -0.99 9.81
CA LEU A 77 -2.48 -1.18 8.43
C LEU A 77 -3.54 -2.28 8.30
N ALA A 78 -3.68 -3.15 9.29
CA ALA A 78 -4.70 -4.18 9.36
C ALA A 78 -5.05 -4.45 10.84
N LEU A 79 -6.24 -4.96 11.10
CA LEU A 79 -6.63 -5.46 12.41
C LEU A 79 -6.94 -6.95 12.32
N ARG A 80 -6.54 -7.72 13.32
CA ARG A 80 -6.93 -9.13 13.46
C ARG A 80 -8.02 -9.22 14.51
N LYS A 81 -9.09 -9.93 14.18
CA LYS A 81 -10.18 -10.22 15.10
C LYS A 81 -10.51 -11.71 15.02
N GLU A 82 -10.81 -12.32 16.15
CA GLU A 82 -11.37 -13.67 16.16
C GLU A 82 -12.68 -13.67 15.36
N ASP A 83 -12.90 -14.72 14.59
CA ASP A 83 -14.16 -14.90 13.89
C ASP A 83 -15.25 -15.27 14.92
N PRO A 84 -16.35 -14.48 15.03
CA PRO A 84 -17.42 -14.78 15.99
C PRO A 84 -18.15 -16.10 15.68
N MET A 85 -18.10 -16.59 14.44
CA MET A 85 -18.71 -17.86 14.03
C MET A 85 -17.77 -19.06 14.16
N ASP A 86 -16.46 -18.81 14.17
CA ASP A 86 -15.43 -19.83 14.36
C ASP A 86 -14.22 -19.25 15.11
N ARG A 87 -14.18 -19.41 16.43
CA ARG A 87 -13.06 -18.92 17.27
C ARG A 87 -11.68 -19.46 16.88
N ARG A 88 -11.60 -20.51 16.05
CA ARG A 88 -10.33 -21.05 15.52
C ARG A 88 -9.84 -20.27 14.29
N SER A 89 -10.69 -19.41 13.72
CA SER A 89 -10.40 -18.58 12.57
C SER A 89 -10.16 -17.13 12.99
N VAL A 90 -9.18 -16.49 12.35
CA VAL A 90 -8.84 -15.08 12.56
C VAL A 90 -9.17 -14.32 11.29
N LEU A 91 -10.10 -13.38 11.40
CA LEU A 91 -10.49 -12.44 10.36
C LEU A 91 -9.54 -11.24 10.33
N VAL A 92 -9.24 -10.78 9.12
CA VAL A 92 -8.46 -9.58 8.87
C VAL A 92 -9.41 -8.46 8.47
N GLN A 93 -9.39 -7.38 9.24
CA GLN A 93 -10.17 -6.18 8.98
C GLN A 93 -9.27 -5.08 8.43
N ARG A 94 -9.79 -4.37 7.40
CA ARG A 94 -9.17 -3.16 6.86
C ARG A 94 -9.29 -2.03 7.89
N THR A 95 -8.29 -1.18 7.95
CA THR A 95 -8.25 -0.01 8.84
C THR A 95 -8.30 1.29 8.04
N PRO A 96 -8.73 2.42 8.63
CA PRO A 96 -8.66 3.72 7.98
C PRO A 96 -7.23 4.08 7.54
N LYS A 97 -6.23 3.77 8.38
CA LYS A 97 -4.81 4.01 8.09
C LYS A 97 -4.32 3.17 6.89
N GLY A 98 -4.70 1.90 6.82
CA GLY A 98 -4.35 1.08 5.65
C GLY A 98 -5.10 1.51 4.38
N ALA A 99 -6.35 1.96 4.49
CA ALA A 99 -7.05 2.56 3.35
C ALA A 99 -6.34 3.84 2.85
N ALA A 100 -5.82 4.67 3.75
CA ALA A 100 -5.01 5.84 3.39
C ALA A 100 -3.68 5.44 2.72
N TYR A 101 -3.00 4.42 3.24
CA TYR A 101 -1.80 3.85 2.62
C TYR A 101 -2.07 3.38 1.20
N LEU A 102 -3.17 2.65 0.96
CA LEU A 102 -3.57 2.19 -0.38
C LEU A 102 -3.85 3.35 -1.34
N ARG A 103 -4.48 4.43 -0.87
CA ARG A 103 -4.71 5.64 -1.70
C ARG A 103 -3.39 6.29 -2.11
N ARG A 104 -2.45 6.41 -1.18
CA ARG A 104 -1.11 6.95 -1.47
C ARG A 104 -0.36 6.06 -2.47
N LEU A 105 -0.40 4.74 -2.30
CA LEU A 105 0.19 3.79 -3.25
C LEU A 105 -0.38 3.98 -4.67
N ARG A 106 -1.69 4.14 -4.81
CA ARG A 106 -2.34 4.42 -6.11
C ARG A 106 -1.91 5.76 -6.71
N GLN A 107 -1.67 6.79 -5.89
CA GLN A 107 -1.16 8.08 -6.35
C GLN A 107 0.27 7.93 -6.90
N ILE A 108 1.14 7.23 -6.17
CA ILE A 108 2.52 6.95 -6.61
C ILE A 108 2.52 6.19 -7.94
N MET A 109 1.71 5.14 -8.07
CA MET A 109 1.58 4.38 -9.31
C MET A 109 1.13 5.24 -10.49
N ARG A 110 0.20 6.19 -10.25
CA ARG A 110 -0.25 7.12 -11.30
C ARG A 110 0.86 8.07 -11.73
N CYS A 111 1.64 8.62 -10.79
CA CYS A 111 2.78 9.47 -11.11
C CYS A 111 3.83 8.70 -11.93
N ALA A 112 4.22 7.50 -11.47
CA ALA A 112 5.14 6.62 -12.19
C ALA A 112 4.64 6.26 -13.60
N ASP A 113 3.32 6.14 -13.78
CA ASP A 113 2.71 5.86 -15.08
C ASP A 113 2.74 7.07 -16.04
N HIS A 114 2.81 8.30 -15.51
CA HIS A 114 2.86 9.51 -16.35
C HIS A 114 4.31 9.92 -16.68
N GLU A 115 5.29 9.57 -15.84
CA GLU A 115 6.72 9.85 -16.11
C GLU A 115 7.26 9.08 -17.33
N GLY A 116 6.66 7.93 -17.67
CA GLY A 116 6.97 7.19 -18.90
C GLY A 116 6.46 7.84 -20.19
N ASP A 117 5.63 8.89 -20.12
CA ASP A 117 5.03 9.59 -21.27
C ASP A 117 5.93 10.71 -21.84
N GLY A 118 7.16 10.89 -21.30
CA GLY A 118 8.10 11.89 -21.82
C GLY A 118 7.61 13.35 -21.70
N ARG A 119 6.58 13.62 -20.89
CA ARG A 119 6.22 14.97 -20.47
C ARG A 119 6.95 15.27 -19.18
N ASP A 120 8.05 16.01 -19.30
CA ASP A 120 8.73 16.65 -18.18
C ASP A 120 7.70 17.36 -17.28
N HIS A 121 7.44 16.77 -16.13
CA HIS A 121 6.80 17.43 -15.00
C HIS A 121 7.83 17.49 -13.89
N PRO A 122 8.13 18.69 -13.35
CA PRO A 122 9.10 18.80 -12.28
C PRO A 122 8.55 18.12 -11.02
N THR A 123 8.98 16.89 -10.74
CA THR A 123 8.54 16.12 -9.56
C THR A 123 9.16 16.61 -8.23
N HIS A 124 9.66 17.85 -8.17
CA HIS A 124 10.30 18.41 -6.97
C HIS A 124 9.37 19.20 -6.04
N GLY A 125 8.03 19.16 -6.22
CA GLY A 125 7.13 20.14 -5.59
C GLY A 125 6.03 19.66 -4.65
N LEU A 126 5.82 18.37 -4.39
CA LEU A 126 4.59 17.93 -3.68
C LEU A 126 4.82 16.92 -2.54
N VAL A 127 5.68 17.31 -1.58
CA VAL A 127 5.68 16.73 -0.22
C VAL A 127 5.29 17.78 0.84
N ALA A 128 5.03 19.03 0.46
CA ALA A 128 4.79 20.14 1.39
C ALA A 128 3.32 20.58 1.49
N LEU A 129 2.39 19.66 1.76
CA LEU A 129 1.07 20.04 2.27
C LEU A 129 0.64 19.14 3.42
N GLY A 130 0.81 19.67 4.64
CA GLY A 130 -0.02 19.31 5.78
C GLY A 130 0.73 19.01 7.08
N MET A 131 1.26 20.02 7.76
CA MET A 131 1.18 20.13 9.23
C MET A 131 1.00 21.61 9.60
N GLY A 132 -0.24 22.00 9.87
CA GLY A 132 -0.58 23.25 10.54
C GLY A 132 -0.80 23.04 12.03
N GLY A 133 -0.53 24.08 12.82
CA GLY A 133 -0.79 24.20 14.26
C GLY A 133 0.45 23.87 15.09
N THR A 134 1.05 24.77 15.87
CA THR A 134 0.45 25.83 16.70
C THR A 134 1.34 27.07 16.77
N LEU A 135 0.76 28.24 16.46
CA LEU A 135 1.30 29.54 16.84
C LEU A 135 1.06 29.71 18.35
N GLY A 136 2.07 29.36 19.15
CA GLY A 136 2.11 29.69 20.58
C GLY A 136 2.59 31.13 20.74
N MET A 137 1.65 32.03 21.03
CA MET A 137 1.94 33.33 21.66
C MET A 137 2.61 33.13 23.03
N LEU A 138 3.41 34.14 23.41
CA LEU A 138 3.67 34.61 24.78
C LEU A 138 4.83 33.96 25.58
N GLN A 139 5.94 34.70 25.72
CA GLN A 139 6.59 35.14 26.99
C GLN A 139 7.67 36.18 26.59
N ALA A 140 7.53 37.46 26.93
CA ALA A 140 7.86 38.11 28.21
C ALA A 140 9.37 38.08 28.53
N GLY A 141 10.02 39.24 28.37
CA GLY A 141 11.39 39.55 28.73
C GLY A 141 11.67 41.02 28.48
#